data_AF-A0A7W9M5A4-F1
#
_entry.id   AF-A0A7W9M5A4-F1
#
_cell.length_a   1.000
_cell.length_b   1.000
_cell.length_c   1.000
_cell.angle_alpha   90.00
_cell.angle_beta   90.00
_cell.angle_gamma   90.00
#
_symmetry.space_group_name_H-M   'P 1'
#
loop_
_entity.id
_entity.type
_entity.pdbx_description
1 polymer ?
#
loop_
_entity_poly.entity_id
_entity_poly.type
_entity_poly.pdbx_seq_one_letter_code
_entity_poly.pdbx_strand_id
1 'polypeptide(L)'
;MLKLSRQAAGLTQEKLAELLGVDATTVQGWESGRRPLAAVGAGELVKLSARLSRAGAPASTGRHLNEAIEADLVLSTGITAGGSWVDPDHHPLAAAVHRKTITNLITWPFTGTTPPQLADFTSKVPGGGRSPHIRC
;
A
#
# COMPACT_ATOMS: atom_id res chain seq x y z
N MET A 1 -1.56 0.49 -0.10
CA MET A 1 -0.23 1.14 -0.01
C MET A 1 0.45 1.34 -1.36
N LEU A 2 0.70 0.28 -2.14
CA LEU A 2 1.41 0.40 -3.43
C LEU A 2 0.88 1.50 -4.35
N LYS A 3 -0.45 1.57 -4.50
CA LYS A 3 -1.12 2.63 -5.27
C LYS A 3 -0.77 4.04 -4.79
N LEU A 4 -0.79 4.27 -3.47
CA LEU A 4 -0.41 5.57 -2.90
C LEU A 4 1.05 5.91 -3.19
N SER A 5 1.97 4.96 -3.02
CA SER A 5 3.39 5.17 -3.32
C SER A 5 3.62 5.48 -4.80
N ARG A 6 2.92 4.79 -5.70
CA ARG A 6 2.96 5.06 -7.14
C ARG A 6 2.42 6.45 -7.47
N GLN A 7 1.27 6.82 -6.91
CA GLN A 7 0.66 8.13 -7.14
C GLN A 7 1.51 9.26 -6.59
N ALA A 8 2.12 9.08 -5.41
CA ALA A 8 3.05 10.05 -4.85
C ALA A 8 4.30 10.26 -5.73
N ALA A 9 4.75 9.21 -6.43
CA ALA A 9 5.79 9.29 -7.46
C ALA A 9 5.30 9.85 -8.82
N GLY A 10 4.00 10.19 -8.96
CA GLY A 10 3.44 10.70 -10.22
C GLY A 10 3.38 9.68 -11.36
N LEU A 11 3.49 8.39 -11.07
CA LEU A 11 3.54 7.33 -12.08
C LEU A 11 2.14 6.81 -12.43
N THR A 12 1.90 6.39 -13.67
CA THR A 12 0.74 5.56 -14.04
C THR A 12 1.02 4.08 -13.78
N GLN A 13 0.00 3.21 -13.85
CA GLN A 13 0.20 1.76 -13.69
C GLN A 13 1.12 1.20 -14.77
N GLU A 14 0.96 1.67 -16.00
CA GLU A 14 1.77 1.30 -17.17
C GLU A 14 3.22 1.71 -16.97
N LYS A 15 3.46 2.93 -16.48
CA LYS A 15 4.83 3.40 -16.25
C LYS A 15 5.52 2.64 -15.12
N LEU A 16 4.78 2.29 -14.06
CA LEU A 16 5.32 1.44 -13.00
C LEU A 16 5.63 0.04 -13.54
N ALA A 17 4.76 -0.54 -14.36
CA ALA A 17 4.96 -1.85 -14.96
C ALA A 17 6.23 -1.88 -15.85
N GLU A 18 6.42 -0.86 -16.69
CA GLU A 18 7.61 -0.66 -17.51
C GLU A 18 8.88 -0.58 -16.65
N LEU A 19 8.87 0.22 -15.57
CA LEU A 19 10.00 0.33 -14.64
C LEU A 19 10.34 -0.99 -13.94
N LEU A 20 9.34 -1.85 -13.76
CA LEU A 20 9.50 -3.14 -13.09
C LEU A 20 9.84 -4.27 -14.06
N GLY A 21 9.59 -4.11 -15.36
CA GLY A 21 9.70 -5.17 -16.36
C GLY A 21 8.58 -6.23 -16.22
N VAL A 22 7.39 -5.81 -15.79
CA VAL A 22 6.21 -6.69 -15.63
C VAL A 22 5.05 -6.20 -16.47
N ASP A 23 4.03 -7.04 -16.64
CA ASP A 23 2.79 -6.65 -17.31
C ASP A 23 1.95 -5.67 -16.45
N ALA A 24 1.28 -4.69 -17.07
CA ALA A 24 0.44 -3.72 -16.36
C ALA A 24 -0.70 -4.37 -15.55
N THR A 25 -1.22 -5.52 -16.01
CA THR A 25 -2.22 -6.31 -15.26
C THR A 25 -1.66 -6.89 -13.97
N THR A 26 -0.33 -7.08 -13.87
CA THR A 26 0.33 -7.50 -12.63
C THR A 26 0.29 -6.38 -11.60
N VAL A 27 0.62 -5.14 -12.01
CA VAL A 27 0.51 -3.95 -11.15
C VAL A 27 -0.94 -3.73 -10.73
N GLN A 28 -1.89 -3.83 -11.66
CA GLN A 28 -3.32 -3.72 -11.36
C GLN A 28 -3.78 -4.81 -10.37
N GLY A 29 -3.28 -6.04 -10.53
CA GLY A 29 -3.55 -7.15 -9.61
C GLY A 29 -3.08 -6.86 -8.19
N TRP A 30 -1.87 -6.31 -8.04
CA TRP A 30 -1.36 -5.88 -6.73
C TRP A 30 -2.16 -4.71 -6.14
N GLU A 31 -2.45 -3.68 -6.93
CA GLU A 31 -3.16 -2.49 -6.43
C GLU A 31 -4.62 -2.75 -6.06
N SER A 32 -5.26 -3.73 -6.69
CA SER A 32 -6.63 -4.15 -6.38
C SER A 32 -6.72 -5.18 -5.27
N GLY A 33 -5.58 -5.72 -4.79
CA GLY A 33 -5.55 -6.83 -3.84
C GLY A 33 -5.93 -8.19 -4.43
N ARG A 34 -6.29 -8.28 -5.73
CA ARG A 34 -6.52 -9.56 -6.42
C ARG A 34 -5.29 -10.46 -6.42
N ARG A 35 -4.10 -9.85 -6.33
CA ARG A 35 -2.82 -10.52 -6.09
C ARG A 35 -2.20 -9.90 -4.84
N PRO A 36 -2.16 -10.60 -3.69
CA PRO A 36 -1.57 -10.07 -2.47
C PRO A 36 -0.10 -9.70 -2.68
N LEU A 37 0.33 -8.56 -2.11
CA LEU A 37 1.74 -8.18 -2.18
C LEU A 37 2.64 -9.12 -1.37
N ALA A 38 2.08 -9.80 -0.37
CA ALA A 38 2.77 -10.81 0.42
C ALA A 38 3.22 -12.04 -0.40
N ALA A 39 2.63 -12.27 -1.57
CA ALA A 39 3.04 -13.34 -2.48
C ALA A 39 4.24 -12.95 -3.38
N VAL A 40 4.67 -11.69 -3.35
CA VAL A 40 5.83 -11.21 -4.10
C VAL A 40 7.11 -11.56 -3.34
N GLY A 41 8.11 -12.11 -4.04
CA GLY A 41 9.40 -12.45 -3.42
C GLY A 41 10.07 -11.24 -2.77
N ALA A 42 10.70 -11.43 -1.61
CA ALA A 42 11.33 -10.36 -0.83
C ALA A 42 12.33 -9.51 -1.65
N GLY A 43 13.12 -10.14 -2.52
CA GLY A 43 14.05 -9.43 -3.41
C GLY A 43 13.35 -8.49 -4.40
N GLU A 44 12.19 -8.89 -4.94
CA GLU A 44 11.39 -8.04 -5.83
C GLU A 44 10.75 -6.88 -5.07
N LEU A 45 10.33 -7.10 -3.82
CA LEU A 45 9.81 -6.03 -2.96
C LEU A 45 10.89 -4.97 -2.63
N VAL A 46 12.13 -5.38 -2.38
CA VAL A 46 13.25 -4.46 -2.19
C VAL A 46 13.50 -3.63 -3.45
N LYS A 47 13.52 -4.27 -4.63
CA LYS A 47 13.67 -3.57 -5.92
C LYS A 47 12.51 -2.61 -6.17
N LEU A 48 11.28 -3.03 -5.89
CA LEU A 48 10.08 -2.21 -6.00
C LEU A 48 10.17 -0.96 -5.14
N SER A 49 10.53 -1.11 -3.86
CA SER A 49 10.73 0.03 -2.96
C SER A 49 11.80 0.99 -3.48
N ALA A 50 12.96 0.47 -3.88
CA ALA A 50 14.06 1.29 -4.38
C ALA A 50 13.68 2.05 -5.67
N ARG A 51 12.97 1.40 -6.61
CA ARG A 51 12.49 2.02 -7.85
C ARG A 51 11.45 3.11 -7.58
N LEU A 52 10.52 2.88 -6.66
CA LEU A 52 9.53 3.90 -6.25
C LEU A 52 10.19 5.11 -5.61
N SER A 53 11.14 4.91 -4.69
CA SER A 53 11.88 6.01 -4.07
C SER A 53 12.69 6.80 -5.10
N ARG A 54 13.37 6.14 -6.05
CA ARG A 54 14.07 6.81 -7.15
C ARG A 54 13.14 7.57 -8.09
N ALA A 55 11.89 7.15 -8.21
CA ALA A 55 10.87 7.83 -8.99
C ALA A 55 10.18 8.98 -8.24
N GLY A 56 10.58 9.27 -6.99
CA GLY A 56 10.06 10.40 -6.21
C GLY A 56 8.99 10.03 -5.18
N ALA A 57 8.74 8.74 -4.92
CA ALA A 57 7.93 8.35 -3.77
C ALA A 57 8.62 8.72 -2.44
N PRO A 58 7.87 9.02 -1.37
CA PRO A 58 8.44 9.34 -0.05
C PRO A 58 9.45 8.29 0.43
N ALA A 59 10.48 8.73 1.15
CA ALA A 59 11.52 7.83 1.71
C ALA A 59 10.93 6.76 2.67
N SER A 60 9.77 7.03 3.25
CA SER A 60 9.02 6.11 4.11
C SER A 60 8.33 4.95 3.33
N THR A 61 8.39 4.94 1.99
CA THR A 61 7.74 3.94 1.12
C THR A 61 8.06 2.50 1.53
N GLY A 62 9.34 2.16 1.72
CA GLY A 62 9.73 0.79 2.07
C GLY A 62 9.15 0.33 3.40
N ARG A 63 9.17 1.20 4.41
CA ARG A 63 8.58 0.92 5.73
C ARG A 63 7.08 0.64 5.61
N HIS A 64 6.33 1.49 4.90
CA HIS A 64 4.88 1.34 4.80
C HIS A 64 4.46 0.22 3.84
N LEU A 65 5.29 -0.16 2.86
CA LEU A 65 5.08 -1.38 2.08
C LEU A 65 5.22 -2.62 2.97
N ASN A 66 6.22 -2.67 3.85
CA ASN A 66 6.39 -3.78 4.79
C ASN A 66 5.19 -3.90 5.75
N GLU A 67 4.71 -2.77 6.30
CA GLU A 67 3.50 -2.76 7.13
C GLU A 67 2.25 -3.22 6.38
N ALA A 68 2.13 -2.89 5.09
CA ALA A 68 1.03 -3.36 4.27
C ALA A 68 1.11 -4.85 3.95
N ILE A 69 2.31 -5.40 3.75
CA ILE A 69 2.50 -6.85 3.58
C ILE A 69 2.09 -7.60 4.85
N GLU A 70 2.46 -7.08 6.02
CA GLU A 70 2.07 -7.64 7.32
C GLU A 70 0.54 -7.61 7.49
N ALA A 71 -0.11 -6.49 7.15
CA ALA A 71 -1.56 -6.38 7.16
C ALA A 71 -2.25 -7.34 6.15
N ASP A 72 -1.73 -7.43 4.92
CA ASP A 72 -2.23 -8.36 3.90
C ASP A 72 -2.09 -9.81 4.36
N LEU A 73 -1.00 -10.17 5.05
CA LEU A 73 -0.80 -11.51 5.59
C LEU A 73 -1.85 -11.84 6.66
N VAL A 74 -2.11 -10.92 7.59
CA VAL A 74 -3.17 -11.08 8.60
C VAL A 74 -4.54 -11.30 7.95
N LEU A 75 -4.89 -10.46 6.98
CA LEU A 75 -6.16 -10.55 6.26
C LEU A 75 -6.24 -11.86 5.47
N SER A 76 -5.17 -12.24 4.76
CA SER A 76 -5.12 -13.46 3.97
C SER A 76 -5.26 -14.69 4.85
N THR A 77 -4.58 -14.75 6.00
CA THR A 77 -4.72 -15.88 6.94
C THR A 77 -6.17 -16.02 7.42
N GLY A 78 -6.81 -14.92 7.82
CA GLY A 78 -8.21 -14.94 8.25
C GLY A 78 -9.18 -15.36 7.13
N ILE A 79 -9.00 -14.81 5.91
CA ILE A 79 -9.84 -15.16 4.75
C ILE A 79 -9.67 -16.63 4.36
N THR A 80 -8.43 -17.14 4.33
CA THR A 80 -8.14 -18.54 3.98
C THR A 80 -8.65 -19.51 5.04
N ALA A 81 -8.54 -19.16 6.31
CA ALA A 81 -9.07 -19.98 7.41
C ALA A 81 -10.61 -19.97 7.48
N GLY A 82 -11.25 -18.88 7.06
CA GLY A 82 -12.69 -18.71 7.15
C GLY A 82 -13.16 -18.79 8.59
N GLY A 83 -14.01 -19.80 8.90
CA GLY A 83 -14.48 -20.07 10.26
C GLY A 83 -13.65 -21.10 11.03
N SER A 84 -12.61 -21.67 10.42
CA SER A 84 -11.77 -22.69 11.04
C SER A 84 -10.77 -22.08 12.03
N TRP A 85 -10.42 -22.86 13.06
CA TRP A 85 -9.36 -22.48 13.98
C TRP A 85 -8.01 -22.42 13.27
N VAL A 86 -7.26 -21.33 13.50
CA VAL A 86 -5.86 -21.21 13.11
C VAL A 86 -5.03 -21.29 14.37
N ASP A 87 -4.06 -22.21 14.37
CA ASP A 87 -3.08 -22.32 15.44
C ASP A 87 -2.39 -20.95 15.66
N PRO A 88 -2.39 -20.41 16.90
CA PRO A 88 -1.72 -19.16 17.21
C PRO A 88 -0.28 -19.10 16.71
N ASP A 89 0.50 -20.18 16.81
CA ASP A 89 1.91 -20.18 16.38
C ASP A 89 2.08 -19.95 14.86
N HIS A 90 1.03 -20.20 14.09
CA HIS A 90 0.98 -19.99 12.65
C HIS A 90 0.19 -18.73 12.25
N HIS A 91 -0.43 -18.04 13.21
CA HIS A 91 -1.21 -16.83 12.94
C HIS A 91 -0.33 -15.59 13.06
N PRO A 92 -0.24 -14.72 12.04
CA PRO A 92 0.59 -13.50 12.08
C PRO A 92 0.20 -12.55 13.23
N LEU A 93 -1.04 -12.63 13.72
CA LEU A 93 -1.47 -11.88 14.91
C LEU A 93 -0.77 -12.29 16.21
N ALA A 94 -0.31 -13.53 16.34
CA ALA A 94 0.40 -13.98 17.54
C ALA A 94 1.93 -13.87 17.36
N ALA A 95 2.42 -13.90 16.12
CA ALA A 95 3.84 -13.92 15.81
C ALA A 95 4.55 -12.54 15.90
N ALA A 96 3.80 -11.43 15.95
CA ALA A 96 4.36 -10.08 15.93
C ALA A 96 3.81 -9.18 17.06
N VAL A 97 4.60 -8.21 17.52
CA VAL A 97 4.10 -7.14 18.41
C VAL A 97 3.26 -6.18 17.57
N HIS A 98 1.96 -6.14 17.87
CA HIS A 98 0.99 -5.41 17.06
C HIS A 98 1.14 -3.91 17.26
N ARG A 99 1.66 -3.26 16.22
CA ARG A 99 1.79 -1.80 16.17
C ARG A 99 0.46 -1.20 15.73
N LYS A 100 0.11 -0.06 16.33
CA LYS A 100 -1.06 0.75 15.92
C LYS A 100 -1.10 1.03 14.41
N THR A 101 0.07 1.12 13.76
CA THR A 101 0.17 1.32 12.31
C THR A 101 -0.42 0.17 11.49
N ILE A 102 -0.22 -1.08 11.92
CA ILE A 102 -0.78 -2.28 11.27
C ILE A 102 -2.29 -2.31 11.46
N THR A 103 -2.77 -2.10 12.70
CA THR A 103 -4.22 -2.04 12.99
C THR A 103 -4.91 -0.98 12.15
N ASN A 104 -4.31 0.21 12.01
CA ASN A 104 -4.84 1.26 11.15
C ASN A 104 -4.93 0.81 9.69
N LEU A 105 -3.94 0.06 9.16
CA LEU A 105 -3.96 -0.46 7.79
C LEU A 105 -5.04 -1.53 7.58
N ILE A 106 -5.18 -2.47 8.52
CA ILE A 106 -6.19 -3.53 8.48
C ILE A 106 -7.60 -2.93 8.52
N THR A 107 -7.80 -1.89 9.34
CA THR A 107 -9.12 -1.27 9.53
C THR A 107 -9.48 -0.22 8.48
N TRP A 108 -8.49 0.32 7.76
CA TRP A 108 -8.67 1.40 6.79
C TRP A 108 -9.77 1.12 5.74
N PRO A 109 -9.88 -0.08 5.13
CA PRO A 109 -10.96 -0.36 4.17
C PRO A 109 -12.37 -0.16 4.74
N PHE A 110 -12.54 -0.40 6.04
CA PHE A 110 -13.84 -0.26 6.73
C PHE A 110 -14.09 1.15 7.23
N THR A 111 -13.04 1.86 7.66
CA THR A 111 -13.17 3.21 8.21
C THR A 111 -13.18 4.30 7.14
N GLY A 112 -12.65 4.01 5.93
CA GLY A 112 -12.51 4.96 4.83
C GLY A 112 -11.56 6.14 5.11
N THR A 113 -11.05 6.28 6.33
CA THR A 113 -10.18 7.37 6.76
C THR A 113 -8.73 7.00 6.54
N THR A 114 -8.01 7.78 5.73
CA THR A 114 -6.58 7.56 5.50
C THR A 114 -5.81 7.54 6.82
N PRO A 115 -5.04 6.47 7.11
CA PRO A 115 -4.22 6.40 8.30
C PRO A 115 -3.25 7.58 8.42
N PRO A 116 -3.10 8.18 9.62
CA PRO A 116 -2.32 9.40 9.80
C PRO A 116 -0.85 9.22 9.42
N GLN A 117 -0.29 8.02 9.60
CA GLN A 117 1.08 7.72 9.21
C GLN A 117 1.32 7.72 7.68
N LEU A 118 0.26 7.83 6.86
CA LEU A 118 0.34 7.88 5.40
C LEU A 118 0.16 9.29 4.82
N ALA A 119 0.11 10.33 5.66
CA ALA A 119 -0.11 11.72 5.24
C ALA A 119 0.87 12.16 4.13
N ASP A 120 2.15 11.76 4.24
CA ASP A 120 3.22 12.10 3.28
C ASP A 120 2.97 11.59 1.84
N PHE A 121 2.08 10.61 1.67
CA PHE A 121 1.73 10.07 0.35
C PHE A 121 0.56 10.80 -0.31
N THR A 122 -0.15 11.65 0.45
CA THR A 122 -1.34 12.37 -0.02
C THR A 122 -1.04 13.83 -0.40
N SER A 123 0.13 14.33 -0.03
CA SER A 123 0.53 15.72 -0.23
C SER A 123 1.18 15.96 -1.60
N LYS A 124 0.36 15.95 -2.66
CA LYS A 124 0.60 16.80 -3.83
C LYS A 124 -0.67 17.08 -4.64
N VAL A 125 -1.45 18.05 -4.15
CA VAL A 125 -2.27 18.90 -5.02
C VAL A 125 -1.99 20.35 -4.60
N PRO A 126 -1.29 21.17 -5.40
CA PRO A 126 -1.53 22.60 -5.37
C PRO A 126 -2.97 22.78 -5.83
N GLY A 127 -3.89 22.97 -4.89
CA GLY A 127 -5.29 23.23 -5.20
C GLY A 127 -5.36 24.45 -6.09
N GLY A 128 -5.82 24.26 -7.33
CA GLY A 128 -6.12 25.35 -8.25
C GLY A 128 -7.04 26.34 -7.56
N GLY A 129 -6.56 27.58 -7.43
CA GLY A 129 -7.33 28.68 -6.87
C GLY A 129 -8.63 28.83 -7.64
N ARG A 130 -9.75 28.53 -6.98
CA ARG A 130 -11.05 29.09 -7.37
C ARG A 130 -11.06 30.53 -6.88
N SER A 131 -10.72 31.47 -7.75
CA SER A 131 -11.06 32.88 -7.54
C SER A 131 -12.58 33.01 -7.55
N PRO A 132 -13.22 33.57 -6.51
CA PRO A 132 -14.62 33.95 -6.61
C PRO A 132 -14.72 35.13 -7.59
N HIS A 133 -15.49 34.93 -8.66
CA HIS A 133 -15.95 35.99 -9.54
C HIS A 133 -16.71 37.04 -8.69
N ILE A 134 -16.07 38.17 -8.42
CA ILE A 134 -16.77 39.38 -7.99
C ILE A 134 -17.46 39.91 -9.25
N ARG A 135 -18.80 39.90 -9.24
CA ARG A 135 -19.58 40.66 -10.23
C ARG A 135 -19.57 42.13 -9.81
N CYS A 136 -19.10 42.99 -10.70
CA CYS A 136 -19.48 44.40 -10.73
C CYS A 136 -20.85 44.54 -11.42
#